data_AF-E6QWB5-F1
#
_entry.id   AF-E6QWB5-F1
#
_cell.length_a   1.000
_cell.length_b   1.000
_cell.length_c   1.000
_cell.angle_alpha   90.00
_cell.angle_beta   90.00
_cell.angle_gamma   90.00
#
_symmetry.space_group_name_H-M   'P 1'
#
loop_
_entity.id
_entity.type
_entity.pdbx_description
1 polymer ?
#
loop_
_entity_poly.entity_id
_entity_poly.type
_entity_poly.pdbx_seq_one_letter_code
_entity_poly.pdbx_strand_id
1 'polypeptide(L)'
;MDKLAVSTKANPDGTFSTRWQWWQNIDLPCPEPRLPKAGGTITASLGPRWTEDRAALAEIGAIHHLLCVAQVHGKNRLGVNLEIGVTFGAIRKALNKSSLKTKGHGDTEKYQVAFFTKFLATKFFEAKIVTEGASKWRDVDLESPLDFEIEIHRAPSVEIWTAIGGVSITRHALNRVVERRIACDIEHAKDDLTPIPDAKWTRAWKWLQRVLPDSMPVFLPDNVMRRIAFKYGEGVKVLLNVGSQSVFILKLAPHGWDMVTLTGENHNNWVTVANKLPRLCGQRIVQPGAY
;
A
#
# COMPACT_ATOMS: atom_id res chain seq x y z
N MET A 1 2.83 -14.37 -16.11
CA MET A 1 2.68 -13.06 -15.44
C MET A 1 1.43 -12.38 -15.99
N ASP A 2 0.78 -11.51 -15.23
CA ASP A 2 -0.28 -10.63 -15.72
C ASP A 2 0.28 -9.23 -15.95
N LYS A 3 -0.29 -8.47 -16.89
CA LYS A 3 0.20 -7.14 -17.26
C LYS A 3 -0.94 -6.13 -17.41
N LEU A 4 -0.81 -5.00 -16.71
CA LEU A 4 -1.61 -3.80 -16.94
C LEU A 4 -0.76 -2.78 -17.69
N ALA A 5 -1.11 -2.47 -18.94
CA ALA A 5 -0.49 -1.38 -19.69
C ALA A 5 -1.39 -0.16 -19.65
N VAL A 6 -0.85 1.01 -19.31
CA VAL A 6 -1.57 2.30 -19.35
C VAL A 6 -0.79 3.34 -20.16
N SER A 7 -1.51 4.16 -20.91
CA SER A 7 -0.99 5.25 -21.72
C SER A 7 -1.85 6.50 -21.54
N THR A 8 -1.32 7.53 -20.89
CA THR A 8 -2.07 8.75 -20.57
C THR A 8 -1.68 9.93 -21.45
N LYS A 9 -2.68 10.65 -21.96
CA LYS A 9 -2.52 11.90 -22.70
C LYS A 9 -3.41 12.99 -22.11
N ALA A 10 -2.94 14.24 -22.16
CA ALA A 10 -3.76 15.39 -21.79
C ALA A 10 -4.66 15.77 -22.97
N ASN A 11 -5.90 16.12 -22.66
CA ASN A 11 -6.89 16.56 -23.65
C ASN A 11 -6.97 18.09 -23.68
N PRO A 12 -7.45 18.70 -24.78
CA PRO A 12 -7.58 20.15 -24.91
C PRO A 12 -8.54 20.79 -23.91
N ASP A 13 -9.52 20.03 -23.41
CA ASP A 13 -10.53 20.46 -22.43
C ASP A 13 -10.00 20.46 -20.97
N GLY A 14 -8.73 20.11 -20.76
CA GLY A 14 -8.10 20.02 -19.44
C GLY A 14 -8.35 18.71 -18.69
N THR A 15 -9.05 17.75 -19.30
CA THR A 15 -9.14 16.36 -18.83
C THR A 15 -7.94 15.54 -19.31
N PHE A 16 -7.85 14.29 -18.86
CA PHE A 16 -6.80 13.36 -19.25
C PHE A 16 -7.40 12.04 -19.70
N SER A 17 -7.00 11.53 -20.85
CA SER A 17 -7.42 10.21 -21.34
C SER A 17 -6.29 9.19 -21.10
N THR A 18 -6.57 8.21 -20.25
CA THR A 18 -5.70 7.05 -20.02
C THR A 18 -6.26 5.84 -20.77
N ARG A 19 -5.62 5.48 -21.88
CA ARG A 19 -5.88 4.20 -22.53
C ARG A 19 -5.28 3.08 -21.67
N TRP A 20 -5.97 1.96 -21.58
CA TRP A 20 -5.52 0.83 -20.75
C TRP A 20 -5.80 -0.51 -21.43
N GLN A 21 -4.94 -1.49 -21.16
CA GLN A 21 -5.08 -2.86 -21.63
C GLN A 21 -4.68 -3.81 -20.50
N TRP A 22 -5.51 -4.80 -20.24
CA TRP A 22 -5.30 -5.85 -19.26
C TRP A 22 -5.01 -7.18 -19.96
N TRP A 23 -3.82 -7.71 -19.69
CA TRP A 23 -3.33 -8.96 -20.25
C TRP A 23 -3.17 -9.99 -19.14
N GLN A 24 -3.69 -11.20 -19.34
CA GLN A 24 -3.52 -12.28 -18.38
C GLN A 24 -2.58 -13.35 -18.91
N ASN A 25 -1.78 -13.91 -18.01
CA ASN A 25 -0.91 -15.04 -18.28
C ASN A 25 0.01 -14.88 -19.50
N ILE A 26 0.59 -13.70 -19.70
CA ILE A 26 1.33 -13.32 -20.91
C ILE A 26 2.53 -14.23 -21.24
N ASP A 27 3.10 -14.92 -20.26
CA ASP A 27 4.27 -15.79 -20.46
C ASP A 27 3.90 -17.24 -20.81
N LEU A 28 2.62 -17.64 -20.70
CA LEU A 28 2.24 -19.01 -21.03
C LEU A 28 2.30 -19.23 -22.56
N PRO A 29 2.64 -20.42 -23.08
CA PRO A 29 2.50 -20.72 -24.49
C PRO A 29 1.02 -20.62 -24.91
N CYS A 30 0.73 -20.03 -26.08
CA CYS A 30 -0.62 -19.95 -26.62
C CYS A 30 -0.57 -20.19 -28.14
N PRO A 31 -1.44 -21.08 -28.69
CA PRO A 31 -1.49 -21.33 -30.13
C PRO A 31 -2.10 -20.16 -30.92
N GLU A 32 -2.90 -19.30 -30.28
CA GLU A 32 -3.57 -18.15 -30.89
C GLU A 32 -2.94 -16.82 -30.44
N PRO A 33 -3.04 -15.75 -31.28
CA PRO A 33 -2.61 -14.42 -30.88
C PRO A 33 -3.41 -13.97 -29.66
N ARG A 34 -2.72 -13.72 -28.55
CA ARG A 34 -3.38 -13.23 -27.33
C ARG A 34 -3.92 -11.84 -27.56
N LEU A 35 -5.21 -11.68 -27.27
CA LEU A 35 -5.84 -10.38 -27.11
C LEU A 35 -5.83 -9.99 -25.61
N PRO A 36 -5.85 -8.69 -25.29
CA PRO A 36 -6.17 -8.24 -23.94
C PRO A 36 -7.55 -8.75 -23.51
N LYS A 37 -7.60 -9.27 -22.29
CA LYS A 37 -8.82 -9.70 -21.60
C LYS A 37 -9.83 -8.56 -21.43
N ALA A 38 -9.31 -7.36 -21.20
CA ALA A 38 -10.11 -6.15 -21.12
C ALA A 38 -9.24 -4.93 -21.48
N GLY A 39 -9.89 -3.83 -21.85
CA GLY A 39 -9.21 -2.57 -22.08
C GLY A 39 -10.20 -1.46 -22.41
N GLY A 40 -9.70 -0.27 -22.67
CA GLY A 40 -10.53 0.88 -23.02
C GLY A 40 -9.86 2.18 -22.66
N THR A 41 -10.66 3.21 -22.39
CA THR A 41 -10.20 4.55 -22.04
C THR A 41 -10.81 4.99 -20.71
N ILE A 42 -9.97 5.54 -19.84
CA ILE A 42 -10.40 6.25 -18.64
C ILE A 42 -10.23 7.74 -18.87
N THR A 43 -11.32 8.49 -18.83
CA THR A 43 -11.29 9.95 -18.82
C THR A 43 -11.23 10.42 -17.37
N ALA A 44 -10.17 11.12 -17.00
CA ALA A 44 -9.91 11.59 -15.65
C ALA A 44 -9.94 13.12 -15.57
N SER A 45 -10.70 13.65 -14.63
CA SER A 45 -10.63 15.05 -14.21
C SER A 45 -9.89 15.16 -12.87
N LEU A 46 -9.04 16.18 -12.73
CA LEU A 46 -8.31 16.44 -11.47
C LEU A 46 -8.85 17.69 -10.80
N GLY A 47 -9.13 17.56 -9.50
CA GLY A 47 -9.53 18.70 -8.67
C GLY A 47 -8.48 19.82 -8.66
N PRO A 48 -8.90 21.07 -8.38
CA PRO A 48 -8.09 22.29 -8.57
C PRO A 48 -6.84 22.34 -7.68
N ARG A 49 -6.81 21.56 -6.59
CA ARG A 49 -5.67 21.49 -5.66
C ARG A 49 -4.44 20.79 -6.25
N TRP A 50 -4.60 20.09 -7.38
CA TRP A 50 -3.54 19.34 -8.05
C TRP A 50 -3.02 20.15 -9.23
N THR A 51 -1.98 20.93 -8.99
CA THR A 51 -1.42 21.88 -9.96
C THR A 51 -0.24 21.31 -10.74
N GLU A 52 0.50 20.37 -10.16
CA GLU A 52 1.76 19.84 -10.71
C GLU A 52 1.59 18.40 -11.18
N ASP A 53 2.34 18.01 -12.22
CA ASP A 53 2.41 16.63 -12.71
C ASP A 53 1.04 15.97 -13.02
N ARG A 54 0.04 16.79 -13.36
CA ARG A 54 -1.37 16.39 -13.46
C ARG A 54 -1.61 15.17 -14.33
N ALA A 55 -0.88 15.02 -15.44
CA ALA A 55 -0.99 13.84 -16.31
C ALA A 55 -0.47 12.55 -15.64
N ALA A 56 0.61 12.63 -14.85
CA ALA A 56 1.08 11.49 -14.07
C ALA A 56 0.11 11.15 -12.92
N LEU A 57 -0.48 12.17 -12.29
CA LEU A 57 -1.50 11.98 -11.27
C LEU A 57 -2.78 11.34 -11.83
N ALA A 58 -3.22 11.75 -13.03
CA ALA A 58 -4.31 11.13 -13.78
C ALA A 58 -4.03 9.64 -14.03
N GLU A 59 -2.84 9.32 -14.52
CA GLU A 59 -2.42 7.94 -14.77
C GLU A 59 -2.44 7.09 -13.49
N ILE A 60 -1.92 7.62 -12.38
CA ILE A 60 -1.95 6.91 -11.09
C ILE A 60 -3.39 6.71 -10.61
N GLY A 61 -4.27 7.70 -10.79
CA GLY A 61 -5.69 7.60 -10.48
C GLY A 61 -6.40 6.53 -11.32
N ALA A 62 -6.11 6.47 -12.62
CA ALA A 62 -6.62 5.42 -13.51
C ALA A 62 -6.14 4.02 -13.06
N ILE A 63 -4.85 3.87 -12.73
CA ILE A 63 -4.31 2.60 -12.18
C ILE A 63 -5.02 2.22 -10.88
N HIS A 64 -5.28 3.18 -9.98
CA HIS A 64 -6.02 2.91 -8.75
C HIS A 64 -7.44 2.44 -9.04
N HIS A 65 -8.16 3.13 -9.92
CA HIS A 65 -9.51 2.77 -10.31
C HIS A 65 -9.54 1.33 -10.86
N LEU A 66 -8.66 1.01 -11.80
CA LEU A 66 -8.57 -0.32 -12.42
C LEU A 66 -8.26 -1.43 -11.40
N LEU A 67 -7.29 -1.22 -10.51
CA LEU A 67 -6.83 -2.26 -9.57
C LEU A 67 -7.67 -2.37 -8.30
N CYS A 68 -8.29 -1.29 -7.84
CA CYS A 68 -8.96 -1.24 -6.54
C CYS A 68 -10.47 -1.09 -6.64
N VAL A 69 -10.99 -0.38 -7.64
CA VAL A 69 -12.43 -0.11 -7.83
C VAL A 69 -13.03 -1.12 -8.82
N ALA A 70 -12.58 -1.11 -10.07
CA ALA A 70 -13.01 -2.05 -11.10
C ALA A 70 -12.45 -3.47 -10.88
N GLN A 71 -11.34 -3.58 -10.14
CA GLN A 71 -10.71 -4.84 -9.75
C GLN A 71 -10.40 -5.75 -10.96
N VAL A 72 -9.84 -5.21 -12.04
CA VAL A 72 -9.56 -5.97 -13.28
C VAL A 72 -8.57 -7.12 -13.08
N HIS A 73 -7.67 -7.00 -12.09
CA HIS A 73 -6.77 -8.09 -11.67
C HIS A 73 -7.50 -9.14 -10.80
N GLY A 74 -8.66 -8.81 -10.23
CA GLY A 74 -9.47 -9.66 -9.36
C GLY A 74 -9.56 -9.13 -7.92
N LYS A 75 -10.61 -9.56 -7.22
CA LYS A 75 -10.89 -9.15 -5.82
C LYS A 75 -9.78 -9.60 -4.88
N ASN A 76 -9.37 -8.71 -3.97
CA ASN A 76 -8.32 -8.95 -2.96
C ASN A 76 -6.95 -9.39 -3.52
N ARG A 77 -6.67 -9.09 -4.79
CA ARG A 77 -5.36 -9.35 -5.41
C ARG A 77 -4.34 -8.30 -4.97
N LEU A 78 -3.08 -8.71 -4.95
CA LEU A 78 -1.91 -7.92 -4.57
C LEU A 78 -0.95 -7.81 -5.76
N GLY A 79 0.27 -7.32 -5.55
CA GLY A 79 1.26 -7.12 -6.62
C GLY A 79 1.95 -8.39 -7.13
N VAL A 80 1.63 -9.57 -6.61
CA VAL A 80 2.25 -10.85 -7.02
C VAL A 80 1.93 -11.12 -8.49
N ASN A 81 2.96 -11.50 -9.27
CA ASN A 81 2.83 -11.82 -10.70
C ASN A 81 2.21 -10.70 -11.55
N LEU A 82 2.32 -9.44 -11.12
CA LEU A 82 1.76 -8.28 -11.82
C LEU A 82 2.88 -7.39 -12.37
N GLU A 83 2.82 -7.07 -13.66
CA GLU A 83 3.58 -5.98 -14.28
C GLU A 83 2.65 -4.80 -14.60
N ILE A 84 3.08 -3.58 -14.28
CA ILE A 84 2.35 -2.34 -14.61
C ILE A 84 3.25 -1.50 -15.52
N GLY A 85 2.83 -1.35 -16.77
CA GLY A 85 3.42 -0.46 -17.76
C GLY A 85 2.84 0.94 -17.63
N VAL A 86 3.68 1.93 -17.33
CA VAL A 86 3.30 3.34 -17.12
C VAL A 86 3.94 4.25 -18.15
N THR A 87 3.29 5.36 -18.49
CA THR A 87 3.83 6.36 -19.42
C THR A 87 4.93 7.17 -18.77
N PHE A 88 4.73 7.58 -17.51
CA PHE A 88 5.59 8.56 -16.87
C PHE A 88 6.69 7.90 -16.03
N GLY A 89 7.95 8.13 -16.40
CA GLY A 89 9.12 7.62 -15.66
C GLY A 89 9.18 8.08 -14.19
N ALA A 90 8.54 9.21 -13.84
CA ALA A 90 8.43 9.68 -12.47
C ALA A 90 7.68 8.69 -11.56
N ILE A 91 6.69 7.97 -12.10
CA ILE A 91 5.95 6.92 -11.36
C ILE A 91 6.89 5.75 -11.06
N ARG A 92 7.67 5.31 -12.06
CA ARG A 92 8.68 4.26 -11.88
C ARG A 92 9.73 4.64 -10.83
N LYS A 93 10.23 5.89 -10.86
CA LYS A 93 11.19 6.40 -9.86
C LYS A 93 10.56 6.44 -8.45
N ALA A 94 9.30 6.87 -8.33
CA ALA A 94 8.57 6.88 -7.07
C ALA A 94 8.42 5.49 -6.45
N LEU A 95 8.42 4.45 -7.29
CA LEU A 95 8.25 3.05 -6.92
C LEU A 95 9.56 2.25 -6.98
N ASN A 96 10.72 2.91 -6.95
CA ASN A 96 12.01 2.21 -6.90
C ASN A 96 12.10 1.38 -5.61
N LYS A 97 12.11 0.05 -5.77
CA LYS A 97 12.09 -0.89 -4.64
C LYS A 97 13.33 -0.77 -3.76
N SER A 98 14.51 -0.58 -4.33
CA SER A 98 15.75 -0.45 -3.55
C SER A 98 15.69 0.77 -2.63
N SER A 99 15.20 1.90 -3.13
CA SER A 99 15.03 3.12 -2.35
C SER A 99 13.89 3.03 -1.32
N LEU A 100 12.77 2.40 -1.69
CA LEU A 100 11.68 2.13 -0.76
C LEU A 100 12.09 1.21 0.41
N LYS A 101 13.03 0.28 0.17
CA LYS A 101 13.55 -0.65 1.19
C LYS A 101 14.62 -0.04 2.09
N THR A 102 15.42 0.89 1.59
CA THR A 102 16.49 1.57 2.35
C THR A 102 16.02 2.85 3.03
N LYS A 103 15.37 3.75 2.27
CA LYS A 103 15.03 5.10 2.73
C LYS A 103 13.54 5.27 3.08
N GLY A 104 12.71 4.28 2.74
CA GLY A 104 11.26 4.35 2.92
C GLY A 104 10.51 5.25 1.94
N HIS A 105 11.19 5.80 0.94
CA HIS A 105 10.64 6.61 -0.15
C HIS A 105 11.37 6.31 -1.47
N GLY A 106 10.71 6.55 -2.61
CA GLY A 106 11.32 6.36 -3.93
C GLY A 106 12.26 7.49 -4.33
N ASP A 107 12.84 7.38 -5.53
CA ASP A 107 13.84 8.33 -6.09
C ASP A 107 13.21 9.49 -6.88
N THR A 108 11.91 9.72 -6.74
CA THR A 108 11.25 10.82 -7.45
C THR A 108 11.34 12.09 -6.61
N GLU A 109 11.70 13.21 -7.24
CA GLU A 109 11.67 14.54 -6.61
C GLU A 109 10.25 15.13 -6.62
N LYS A 110 9.34 14.51 -7.38
CA LYS A 110 7.96 14.95 -7.57
C LYS A 110 7.08 14.49 -6.40
N TYR A 111 6.90 15.38 -5.43
CA TYR A 111 6.18 15.07 -4.18
C TYR A 111 4.75 14.56 -4.41
N GLN A 112 3.97 15.21 -5.29
CA GLN A 112 2.58 14.79 -5.55
C GLN A 112 2.52 13.37 -6.16
N VAL A 113 3.47 13.04 -7.06
CA VAL A 113 3.61 11.70 -7.63
C VAL A 113 3.96 10.67 -6.56
N ALA A 114 4.93 10.96 -5.68
CA ALA A 114 5.27 10.09 -4.56
C ALA A 114 4.08 9.88 -3.60
N PHE A 115 3.29 10.93 -3.37
CA PHE A 115 2.11 10.87 -2.51
C PHE A 115 0.99 10.01 -3.12
N PHE A 116 0.71 10.16 -4.42
CA PHE A 116 -0.33 9.39 -5.12
C PHE A 116 0.03 7.91 -5.30
N THR A 117 1.32 7.58 -5.40
CA THR A 117 1.79 6.20 -5.59
C THR A 117 1.85 5.38 -4.31
N LYS A 118 1.46 5.94 -3.15
CA LYS A 118 1.51 5.24 -1.85
C LYS A 118 0.82 3.87 -1.85
N PHE A 119 -0.34 3.72 -2.50
CA PHE A 119 -1.04 2.44 -2.54
C PHE A 119 -0.28 1.38 -3.36
N LEU A 120 0.41 1.79 -4.44
CA LEU A 120 1.30 0.92 -5.21
C LEU A 120 2.54 0.54 -4.40
N ALA A 121 3.12 1.53 -3.70
CA ALA A 121 4.26 1.33 -2.83
C ALA A 121 3.97 0.45 -1.61
N THR A 122 2.70 0.08 -1.37
CA THR A 122 2.27 -0.71 -0.20
C THR A 122 1.53 -1.98 -0.60
N LYS A 123 0.24 -1.90 -0.97
CA LYS A 123 -0.58 -3.06 -1.33
C LYS A 123 -0.03 -3.84 -2.53
N PHE A 124 0.50 -3.12 -3.53
CA PHE A 124 1.02 -3.71 -4.76
C PHE A 124 2.55 -3.69 -4.82
N PHE A 125 3.24 -3.68 -3.67
CA PHE A 125 4.70 -3.51 -3.60
C PHE A 125 5.47 -4.52 -4.47
N GLU A 126 5.00 -5.76 -4.57
CA GLU A 126 5.67 -6.80 -5.34
C GLU A 126 5.55 -6.58 -6.87
N ALA A 127 4.59 -5.77 -7.32
CA ALA A 127 4.38 -5.51 -8.74
C ALA A 127 5.63 -4.93 -9.39
N LYS A 128 5.89 -5.34 -10.63
CA LYS A 128 6.97 -4.81 -11.45
C LYS A 128 6.47 -3.57 -12.19
N ILE A 129 7.13 -2.44 -11.98
CA ILE A 129 6.76 -1.18 -12.66
C ILE A 129 7.75 -0.94 -13.80
N VAL A 130 7.22 -0.86 -15.03
CA VAL A 130 8.01 -0.61 -16.24
C VAL A 130 7.52 0.65 -16.92
N THR A 131 8.43 1.40 -17.54
CA THR A 131 8.05 2.57 -18.34
C THR A 131 7.87 2.15 -19.78
N GLU A 132 6.67 2.34 -20.32
CA GLU A 132 6.34 2.05 -21.71
C GLU A 132 6.12 3.37 -22.44
N GLY A 133 7.03 3.69 -23.36
CA GLY A 133 6.86 4.86 -24.21
C GLY A 133 5.65 4.70 -25.12
N ALA A 134 5.05 5.83 -25.52
CA ALA A 134 3.88 5.83 -26.39
C ALA A 134 4.07 5.05 -27.70
N SER A 135 5.31 4.92 -28.20
CA SER A 135 5.66 4.16 -29.39
C SER A 135 5.54 2.63 -29.22
N LYS A 136 5.44 2.12 -27.99
CA LYS A 136 5.24 0.69 -27.72
C LYS A 136 3.76 0.30 -27.58
N TRP A 137 2.87 1.30 -27.57
CA TRP A 137 1.44 1.04 -27.51
C TRP A 137 0.98 0.40 -28.82
N ARG A 138 0.27 -0.72 -28.73
CA ARG A 138 -0.33 -1.38 -29.88
C ARG A 138 -1.84 -1.31 -29.74
N ASP A 139 -2.49 -0.71 -30.72
CA ASP A 139 -3.94 -0.77 -30.83
C ASP A 139 -4.28 -2.19 -31.32
N VAL A 140 -4.85 -2.97 -30.41
CA VAL A 140 -5.23 -4.37 -30.61
C VAL A 140 -6.69 -4.53 -30.18
N ASP A 141 -7.39 -5.48 -30.79
CA ASP A 141 -8.76 -5.80 -30.42
C ASP A 141 -8.84 -6.27 -28.96
N LEU A 142 -9.95 -5.97 -28.30
CA LEU A 142 -10.17 -6.25 -26.89
C LEU A 142 -11.22 -7.34 -26.73
N GLU A 143 -11.01 -8.32 -25.85
CA GLU A 143 -12.06 -9.28 -25.49
C GLU A 143 -13.25 -8.56 -24.81
N SER A 144 -12.97 -7.56 -23.97
CA SER A 144 -13.96 -6.79 -23.23
C SER A 144 -13.60 -5.30 -23.21
N PRO A 145 -14.17 -4.47 -24.11
CA PRO A 145 -14.00 -3.02 -24.06
C PRO A 145 -14.78 -2.42 -22.87
N LEU A 146 -14.12 -1.57 -22.10
CA LEU A 146 -14.61 -0.97 -20.87
C LEU A 146 -14.03 0.45 -20.70
N ASP A 147 -14.90 1.44 -20.83
CA ASP A 147 -14.56 2.85 -20.63
C ASP A 147 -15.05 3.35 -19.28
N PHE A 148 -14.31 4.29 -18.68
CA PHE A 148 -14.65 4.87 -17.38
C PHE A 148 -14.46 6.38 -17.36
N GLU A 149 -15.24 7.05 -16.53
CA GLU A 149 -15.05 8.45 -16.17
C GLU A 149 -14.77 8.53 -14.67
N ILE A 150 -13.69 9.23 -14.29
CA ILE A 150 -13.28 9.37 -12.90
C ILE A 150 -12.96 10.81 -12.55
N GLU A 151 -13.32 11.19 -11.32
CA GLU A 151 -12.94 12.48 -10.74
C GLU A 151 -11.96 12.28 -9.58
N ILE A 152 -10.80 12.91 -9.66
CA ILE A 152 -9.72 12.76 -8.68
C ILE A 152 -9.63 14.00 -7.81
N HIS A 153 -10.48 14.03 -6.78
CA HIS A 153 -10.47 15.07 -5.74
C HIS A 153 -9.46 14.78 -4.61
N ARG A 154 -9.17 13.50 -4.37
CA ARG A 154 -8.27 13.04 -3.32
C ARG A 154 -7.22 12.09 -3.88
N ALA A 155 -6.06 12.03 -3.21
CA ALA A 155 -5.02 11.10 -3.63
C ALA A 155 -5.53 9.67 -3.40
N PRO A 156 -5.25 8.73 -4.32
CA PRO A 156 -5.75 7.38 -4.19
C PRO A 156 -5.17 6.67 -2.96
N SER A 157 -6.05 6.12 -2.11
CA SER A 157 -5.70 5.35 -0.92
C SER A 157 -6.26 3.93 -1.01
N VAL A 158 -5.66 3.01 -0.26
CA VAL A 158 -6.27 1.71 0.02
C VAL A 158 -6.29 1.51 1.52
N GLU A 159 -7.47 1.20 2.03
CA GLU A 159 -7.76 1.14 3.45
C GLU A 159 -8.11 -0.27 3.88
N ILE A 160 -7.71 -0.62 5.10
CA ILE A 160 -8.18 -1.81 5.81
C ILE A 160 -9.17 -1.31 6.86
N TRP A 161 -10.41 -1.77 6.78
CA TRP A 161 -11.46 -1.38 7.71
C TRP A 161 -11.23 -2.00 9.09
N THR A 162 -11.39 -1.17 10.13
CA THR A 162 -11.23 -1.52 11.54
C THR A 162 -12.39 -0.94 12.36
N ALA A 163 -12.43 -1.26 13.66
CA ALA A 163 -13.41 -0.70 14.60
C ALA A 163 -13.40 0.85 14.67
N ILE A 164 -12.34 1.52 14.22
CA ILE A 164 -12.25 2.99 14.21
C ILE A 164 -12.37 3.61 12.81
N GLY A 165 -12.72 2.81 11.80
CA GLY A 165 -12.83 3.21 10.40
C GLY A 165 -11.72 2.64 9.50
N GLY A 166 -11.66 3.16 8.27
CA GLY A 166 -10.64 2.82 7.29
C GLY A 166 -9.24 3.27 7.70
N VAL A 167 -8.29 2.33 7.74
CA VAL A 167 -6.89 2.57 8.07
C VAL A 167 -6.03 2.37 6.83
N SER A 168 -5.40 3.44 6.39
CA SER A 168 -4.38 3.45 5.36
C SER A 168 -3.03 3.03 5.96
N ILE A 169 -2.24 2.25 5.23
CA ILE A 169 -0.94 1.76 5.73
C ILE A 169 0.17 2.60 5.13
N THR A 170 0.98 3.24 5.98
CA THR A 170 2.15 3.97 5.49
C THR A 170 3.26 3.03 5.05
N ARG A 171 4.12 3.51 4.16
CA ARG A 171 5.32 2.78 3.72
C ARG A 171 6.23 2.42 4.90
N HIS A 172 6.41 3.37 5.83
CA HIS A 172 7.19 3.13 7.04
C HIS A 172 6.56 2.02 7.91
N ALA A 173 5.25 2.07 8.15
CA ALA A 173 4.56 1.05 8.92
C ALA A 173 4.71 -0.34 8.29
N LEU A 174 4.51 -0.46 6.98
CA LEU A 174 4.63 -1.75 6.29
C LEU A 174 6.08 -2.26 6.32
N ASN A 175 7.10 -1.39 6.25
CA ASN A 175 8.51 -1.80 6.45
C ASN A 175 8.73 -2.34 7.87
N ARG A 176 8.14 -1.72 8.89
CA ARG A 176 8.23 -2.21 10.27
C ARG A 176 7.51 -3.54 10.48
N VAL A 177 6.41 -3.80 9.78
CA VAL A 177 5.76 -5.13 9.77
C VAL A 177 6.71 -6.17 9.19
N VAL A 178 7.35 -5.86 8.06
CA VAL A 178 8.28 -6.78 7.40
C VAL A 178 9.46 -7.09 8.33
N GLU A 179 10.17 -6.06 8.77
CA GLU A 179 11.34 -6.15 9.65
C GLU A 179 11.03 -6.91 10.95
N ARG A 180 9.97 -6.51 11.68
CA ARG A 180 9.75 -6.97 13.05
C ARG A 180 8.95 -8.26 13.16
N ARG A 181 8.27 -8.66 12.08
CA ARG A 181 7.31 -9.77 12.17
C ARG A 181 7.42 -10.80 11.05
N ILE A 182 7.65 -10.38 9.81
CA ILE A 182 7.55 -11.28 8.65
C ILE A 182 8.92 -11.81 8.22
N ALA A 183 9.97 -11.03 8.45
CA ALA A 183 11.36 -11.32 8.14
C ALA A 183 12.27 -11.15 9.36
N CYS A 184 11.74 -11.35 10.57
CA CYS A 184 12.50 -11.26 11.81
C CYS A 184 13.61 -12.33 11.94
N ASP A 185 13.50 -13.38 11.11
CA ASP A 185 14.45 -14.48 10.96
C ASP A 185 15.57 -14.19 9.96
N ILE A 186 15.50 -13.08 9.21
CA ILE A 186 16.46 -12.75 8.16
C ILE A 186 17.41 -11.69 8.68
N GLU A 187 18.71 -12.00 8.70
CA GLU A 187 19.75 -11.03 9.02
C GLU A 187 19.82 -9.93 7.95
N HIS A 188 19.87 -8.69 8.40
CA HIS A 188 19.99 -7.52 7.54
C HIS A 188 20.61 -6.37 8.34
N ALA A 189 21.24 -5.42 7.64
CA ALA A 189 21.72 -4.22 8.28
C ALA A 189 20.53 -3.40 8.81
N LYS A 190 20.73 -2.74 9.95
CA LYS A 190 19.71 -1.92 10.59
C LYS A 190 19.18 -0.88 9.58
N ASP A 191 17.86 -0.84 9.41
CA ASP A 191 17.15 0.06 8.50
C ASP A 191 17.39 -0.18 6.98
N ASP A 192 18.13 -1.22 6.58
CA ASP A 192 18.27 -1.64 5.18
C ASP A 192 17.54 -2.97 4.93
N LEU A 193 16.39 -2.88 4.26
CA LEU A 193 15.57 -4.05 3.93
C LEU A 193 15.83 -4.60 2.52
N THR A 194 16.85 -4.12 1.79
CA THR A 194 17.15 -4.57 0.42
C THR A 194 17.37 -6.07 0.27
N PRO A 195 18.00 -6.80 1.23
CA PRO A 195 18.19 -8.25 1.11
C PRO A 195 16.88 -9.03 1.25
N ILE A 196 15.83 -8.41 1.80
CA ILE A 196 14.57 -9.09 2.08
C ILE A 196 13.78 -9.30 0.77
N PRO A 197 13.31 -10.51 0.46
CA PRO A 197 12.51 -10.77 -0.74
C PRO A 197 11.19 -10.00 -0.76
N ASP A 198 10.78 -9.51 -1.94
CA ASP A 198 9.55 -8.72 -2.12
C ASP A 198 8.29 -9.44 -1.63
N ALA A 199 8.24 -10.78 -1.75
CA ALA A 199 7.15 -11.60 -1.27
C ALA A 199 6.82 -11.41 0.22
N LYS A 200 7.79 -10.95 1.02
CA LYS A 200 7.60 -10.64 2.45
C LYS A 200 6.68 -9.42 2.64
N TRP A 201 6.65 -8.46 1.72
CA TRP A 201 5.71 -7.32 1.74
C TRP A 201 4.28 -7.74 1.40
N THR A 202 4.12 -8.62 0.41
CA THR A 202 2.83 -9.24 0.10
C THR A 202 2.31 -10.01 1.32
N ARG A 203 3.17 -10.79 1.98
CA ARG A 203 2.81 -11.53 3.20
C ARG A 203 2.48 -10.58 4.36
N ALA A 204 3.21 -9.48 4.52
CA ALA A 204 2.91 -8.44 5.50
C ALA A 204 1.53 -7.81 5.27
N TRP A 205 1.19 -7.47 4.02
CA TRP A 205 -0.12 -6.92 3.68
C TRP A 205 -1.25 -7.92 3.98
N LYS A 206 -1.11 -9.19 3.56
CA LYS A 206 -2.08 -10.26 3.89
C LYS A 206 -2.23 -10.49 5.40
N TRP A 207 -1.15 -10.31 6.16
CA TRP A 207 -1.22 -10.39 7.61
C TRP A 207 -2.00 -9.22 8.20
N LEU A 208 -1.71 -7.97 7.78
CA LEU A 208 -2.46 -6.79 8.20
C LEU A 208 -3.95 -6.89 7.87
N GLN A 209 -4.31 -7.36 6.67
CA GLN A 209 -5.70 -7.56 6.26
C GLN A 209 -6.47 -8.54 7.15
N ARG A 210 -5.77 -9.47 7.80
CA ARG A 210 -6.40 -10.41 8.75
C ARG A 210 -6.43 -9.85 10.17
N VAL A 211 -5.42 -9.10 10.56
CA VAL A 211 -5.20 -8.72 11.98
C VAL A 211 -5.82 -7.38 12.34
N LEU A 212 -5.74 -6.38 11.45
CA LEU A 212 -6.27 -5.05 11.74
C LEU A 212 -7.79 -5.02 11.94
N PRO A 213 -8.62 -5.74 11.15
CA PRO A 213 -10.07 -5.75 11.37
C PRO A 213 -10.47 -6.24 12.77
N ASP A 214 -9.75 -7.23 13.28
CA ASP A 214 -9.96 -7.83 14.62
C ASP A 214 -9.19 -7.09 15.73
N SER A 215 -8.67 -5.89 15.46
CA SER A 215 -7.96 -5.10 16.46
C SER A 215 -8.91 -4.14 17.19
N MET A 216 -8.74 -4.02 18.50
CA MET A 216 -9.58 -3.16 19.35
C MET A 216 -8.81 -1.92 19.81
N PRO A 217 -9.47 -0.75 19.92
CA PRO A 217 -8.85 0.43 20.52
C PRO A 217 -8.52 0.16 21.99
N VAL A 218 -7.34 0.60 22.42
CA VAL A 218 -6.89 0.45 23.81
C VAL A 218 -6.42 1.78 24.37
N PHE A 219 -6.66 1.98 25.66
CA PHE A 219 -6.10 3.08 26.43
C PHE A 219 -4.78 2.62 27.04
N LEU A 220 -3.73 3.41 26.82
CA LEU A 220 -2.43 3.19 27.44
C LEU A 220 -2.23 4.21 28.57
N PRO A 221 -1.40 3.88 29.58
CA PRO A 221 -1.03 4.84 30.62
C PRO A 221 -0.47 6.16 30.06
N ASP A 222 -0.75 7.29 30.73
CA ASP A 222 -0.43 8.63 30.24
C ASP A 222 1.06 8.86 29.96
N ASN A 223 1.95 8.25 30.74
CA ASN A 223 3.39 8.32 30.52
C ASN A 223 3.79 7.63 29.21
N VAL A 224 3.14 6.52 28.85
CA VAL A 224 3.34 5.81 27.58
C VAL A 224 2.74 6.60 26.43
N MET A 225 1.51 7.11 26.59
CA MET A 225 0.86 7.95 25.57
C MET A 225 1.65 9.22 25.29
N ARG A 226 2.21 9.89 26.31
CA ARG A 226 3.10 11.05 26.12
C ARG A 226 4.35 10.72 25.30
N ARG A 227 4.96 9.56 25.52
CA ARG A 227 6.13 9.10 24.73
C ARG A 227 5.75 8.81 23.28
N ILE A 228 4.60 8.15 23.05
CA ILE A 228 4.09 7.89 21.71
C ILE A 228 3.77 9.21 21.01
N ALA A 229 3.11 10.14 21.69
CA ALA A 229 2.76 11.45 21.16
C ALA A 229 4.01 12.28 20.83
N PHE A 230 5.04 12.24 21.68
CA PHE A 230 6.33 12.89 21.40
C PHE A 230 6.96 12.36 20.11
N LYS A 231 6.84 11.06 19.83
CA LYS A 231 7.47 10.43 18.66
C LYS A 231 6.65 10.53 17.38
N TYR A 232 5.33 10.42 17.46
CA TYR A 232 4.44 10.28 16.30
C TYR A 232 3.49 11.47 16.12
N GLY A 233 3.45 12.40 17.08
CA GLY A 233 2.57 13.55 17.14
C GLY A 233 1.36 13.35 18.03
N GLU A 234 0.64 14.42 18.33
CA GLU A 234 -0.61 14.38 19.09
C GLU A 234 -1.75 13.71 18.30
N GLY A 235 -2.82 13.31 19.00
CA GLY A 235 -4.02 12.72 18.38
C GLY A 235 -3.83 11.28 17.88
N VAL A 236 -2.79 10.59 18.33
CA VAL A 236 -2.54 9.17 18.02
C VAL A 236 -3.56 8.26 18.70
N LYS A 237 -3.98 7.23 17.97
CA LYS A 237 -4.77 6.11 18.50
C LYS A 237 -3.95 4.84 18.50
N VAL A 238 -4.29 3.95 19.43
CA VAL A 238 -3.61 2.67 19.57
C VAL A 238 -4.64 1.56 19.43
N LEU A 239 -4.36 0.61 18.54
CA LEU A 239 -5.14 -0.63 18.44
C LEU A 239 -4.29 -1.80 18.95
N LEU A 240 -4.91 -2.71 19.67
CA LEU A 240 -4.33 -3.98 20.10
C LEU A 240 -5.05 -5.12 19.38
N ASN A 241 -4.28 -6.02 18.79
CA ASN A 241 -4.79 -7.33 18.43
C ASN A 241 -4.27 -8.38 19.41
N VAL A 242 -5.19 -8.99 20.17
CA VAL A 242 -4.85 -9.96 21.22
C VAL A 242 -4.19 -11.22 20.63
N GLY A 243 -4.74 -11.76 19.53
CA GLY A 243 -4.26 -13.01 18.93
C GLY A 243 -2.83 -12.92 18.41
N SER A 244 -2.47 -11.79 17.81
CA SER A 244 -1.10 -11.55 17.30
C SER A 244 -0.19 -10.84 18.31
N GLN A 245 -0.71 -10.40 19.45
CA GLN A 245 -0.03 -9.55 20.45
C GLN A 245 0.62 -8.30 19.84
N SER A 246 0.02 -7.75 18.78
CA SER A 246 0.56 -6.60 18.07
C SER A 246 -0.15 -5.33 18.50
N VAL A 247 0.62 -4.28 18.73
CA VAL A 247 0.12 -2.95 19.03
C VAL A 247 0.35 -2.06 17.80
N PHE A 248 -0.72 -1.52 17.25
CA PHE A 248 -0.71 -0.66 16.08
C PHE A 248 -0.88 0.79 16.49
N ILE A 249 0.00 1.66 16.02
CA ILE A 249 -0.05 3.09 16.30
C ILE A 249 -0.58 3.79 15.05
N LEU A 250 -1.68 4.50 15.22
CA LEU A 250 -2.42 5.17 14.17
C LEU A 250 -2.38 6.68 14.40
N LYS A 251 -2.23 7.45 13.33
CA LYS A 251 -2.25 8.92 13.35
C LYS A 251 -3.36 9.41 12.44
N LEU A 252 -4.10 10.42 12.88
CA LEU A 252 -5.08 11.08 12.02
C LEU A 252 -4.36 11.93 10.98
N ALA A 253 -4.65 11.69 9.71
CA ALA A 253 -4.18 12.44 8.56
C ALA A 253 -5.37 13.10 7.84
N PRO A 254 -5.15 14.07 6.93
CA PRO A 254 -6.25 14.74 6.20
C PRO A 254 -7.16 13.79 5.40
N HIS A 255 -6.67 12.59 5.08
CA HIS A 255 -7.39 11.56 4.33
C HIS A 255 -7.93 10.42 5.19
N GLY A 256 -7.78 10.47 6.52
CA GLY A 256 -8.26 9.42 7.44
C GLY A 256 -7.16 8.92 8.37
N TRP A 257 -7.30 7.69 8.88
CA TRP A 257 -6.31 7.10 9.79
C TRP A 257 -5.15 6.48 9.01
N ASP A 258 -3.93 6.88 9.36
CA ASP A 258 -2.70 6.27 8.87
C ASP A 258 -2.07 5.40 9.96
N MET A 259 -1.83 4.12 9.65
CA MET A 259 -0.94 3.30 10.46
C MET A 259 0.48 3.80 10.26
N VAL A 260 1.09 4.30 11.33
CA VAL A 260 2.46 4.84 11.32
C VAL A 260 3.48 3.80 11.76
N THR A 261 3.14 2.89 12.66
CA THR A 261 4.04 1.80 13.06
C THR A 261 3.28 0.66 13.74
N LEU A 262 3.98 -0.45 13.99
CA LEU A 262 3.58 -1.42 15.01
C LEU A 262 4.69 -1.60 16.03
N THR A 263 4.33 -2.04 17.22
CA THR A 263 5.26 -2.72 18.13
C THR A 263 4.86 -4.20 18.23
N GLY A 264 5.84 -5.07 18.07
CA GLY A 264 5.73 -6.52 18.29
C GLY A 264 6.70 -6.92 19.40
N GLU A 265 6.39 -7.97 20.14
CA GLU A 265 7.23 -8.45 21.24
C GLU A 265 8.63 -8.84 20.76
N ASN A 266 9.64 -8.23 21.38
CA ASN A 266 10.94 -8.82 21.72
C ASN A 266 11.54 -7.96 22.84
N HIS A 267 11.41 -8.45 24.08
CA HIS A 267 12.06 -8.04 25.34
C HIS A 267 11.96 -6.58 25.86
N ASN A 268 11.55 -5.61 25.05
CA ASN A 268 11.52 -4.18 25.40
C ASN A 268 10.15 -3.53 25.18
N ASN A 269 9.05 -4.29 25.27
CA ASN A 269 7.73 -3.74 24.99
C ASN A 269 7.12 -3.12 26.26
N TRP A 270 7.63 -1.96 26.69
CA TRP A 270 7.13 -1.19 27.85
C TRP A 270 5.61 -0.90 27.78
N VAL A 271 5.06 -0.92 26.56
CA VAL A 271 3.64 -0.72 26.25
C VAL A 271 2.76 -1.88 26.69
N THR A 272 3.27 -3.12 26.68
CA THR A 272 2.61 -4.31 27.25
C THR A 272 3.16 -4.71 28.62
N VAL A 273 4.35 -4.22 29.02
CA VAL A 273 4.92 -4.50 30.35
C VAL A 273 4.19 -3.76 31.47
N ALA A 274 3.62 -2.58 31.20
CA ALA A 274 2.80 -1.86 32.19
C ALA A 274 1.40 -2.47 32.39
N ASN A 275 0.94 -3.29 31.44
CA ASN A 275 -0.33 -4.02 31.51
C ASN A 275 -0.09 -5.43 30.97
N LYS A 276 0.63 -6.26 31.73
CA LYS A 276 0.61 -7.68 31.39
C LYS A 276 -0.82 -8.16 31.67
N LEU A 277 -1.54 -8.55 30.62
CA LEU A 277 -2.85 -9.18 30.75
C LEU A 277 -2.74 -10.38 31.73
N PRO A 278 -3.75 -10.62 32.59
CA PRO A 278 -3.73 -11.75 33.50
C PRO A 278 -3.53 -13.04 32.71
N ARG A 279 -2.50 -13.81 33.05
CA ARG A 279 -2.21 -15.08 32.38
C ARG A 279 -2.82 -16.22 33.20
N LEU A 280 -3.55 -17.11 32.55
CA LEU A 280 -3.97 -18.37 33.16
C LEU A 280 -2.73 -19.27 33.24
N CYS A 281 -2.34 -19.67 34.45
CA CYS A 281 -1.28 -20.65 34.67
C CYS A 281 -1.90 -21.80 35.48
N GLY A 282 -2.19 -22.93 34.81
CA GLY A 282 -3.04 -23.98 35.39
C GLY A 282 -4.48 -23.48 35.61
N GLN A 283 -5.05 -23.69 36.79
CA GLN A 283 -6.40 -23.21 37.17
C GLN A 283 -6.41 -21.83 37.85
N ARG A 284 -5.31 -21.07 37.84
CA ARG A 284 -5.23 -19.75 38.48
C ARG A 284 -4.85 -18.65 37.51
N ILE A 285 -5.44 -17.47 37.75
CA ILE A 285 -5.11 -16.23 37.05
C ILE A 285 -3.94 -15.57 37.80
N VAL A 286 -2.84 -15.32 37.09
CA VAL A 286 -1.65 -14.63 37.64
C VAL A 286 -1.54 -13.25 37.01
N GLN A 287 -1.61 -12.21 37.84
CA GLN A 287 -1.31 -10.83 37.43
C GLN A 287 0.20 -10.59 37.51
N PRO A 288 0.83 -10.01 36.47
CA PRO A 288 2.26 -9.77 36.53
C PRO A 288 2.58 -8.39 37.11
N GLY A 289 3.26 -8.37 38.27
CA GLY A 289 3.67 -7.14 38.96
C GLY A 289 3.73 -7.22 40.49
N ALA A 290 3.41 -8.36 41.10
CA ALA A 290 3.61 -8.55 42.55
C ALA A 290 5.02 -9.10 42.84
N TYR A 291 6.01 -8.23 42.75
CA TYR A 291 7.25 -8.26 43.54
C TYR A 291 7.75 -6.83 43.73
#